data_AF-A0A432GZB2-F1
#
_entry.id   AF-A0A432GZB2-F1
#
_cell.length_a   1.000
_cell.length_b   1.000
_cell.length_c   1.000
_cell.angle_alpha   90.00
_cell.angle_beta   90.00
_cell.angle_gamma   90.00
#
_symmetry.space_group_name_H-M   'P 1'
#
loop_
_entity.id
_entity.type
_entity.pdbx_description
1 polymer ?
#
loop_
_entity_poly.entity_id
_entity_poly.type
_entity_poly.pdbx_seq_one_letter_code
_entity_poly.pdbx_strand_id
1 'polypeptide(L)'
;MSLAARREVALKACASMVPGAFQVVECFPPQLEQELLLALAGEPVCWSYDAAPVGGTDFQRRVWQQLERVEVGETISYGQLARRVGVPGAARAVGSACGKNRLPLRLPCHRIISADGQLGGFTGDLKVKALLLEREAAASVVAKRLPT
;
A
#
# COMPACT_ATOMS: atom_id res chain seq x y z
N MET A 1 7.82 20.86 -2.61
CA MET A 1 6.37 21.04 -2.88
C MET A 1 5.67 21.45 -1.59
N SER A 2 4.69 22.36 -1.63
CA SER A 2 3.93 22.77 -0.46
C SER A 2 3.00 21.67 0.04
N LEU A 3 2.60 21.72 1.32
CA LEU A 3 1.63 20.79 1.91
C LEU A 3 0.30 20.79 1.12
N ALA A 4 -0.13 21.96 0.64
CA ALA A 4 -1.32 22.11 -0.20
C ALA A 4 -1.21 21.35 -1.53
N ALA A 5 -0.05 21.41 -2.20
CA ALA A 5 0.17 20.68 -3.45
C ALA A 5 0.23 19.15 -3.23
N ARG A 6 0.82 18.71 -2.10
CA ARG A 6 0.81 17.29 -1.69
C ARG A 6 -0.61 16.81 -1.38
N ARG A 7 -1.42 17.65 -0.72
CA ARG A 7 -2.82 17.40 -0.40
C ARG A 7 -3.69 17.23 -1.63
N GLU A 8 -3.57 18.11 -2.60
CA GLU A 8 -4.35 18.04 -3.84
C GLU A 8 -4.06 16.74 -4.63
N VAL A 9 -2.77 16.39 -4.73
CA VAL A 9 -2.32 15.19 -5.42
C VAL A 9 -2.79 13.91 -4.71
N ALA A 10 -2.73 13.90 -3.39
CA ALA A 10 -3.21 12.79 -2.57
C ALA A 10 -4.73 12.59 -2.66
N LEU A 11 -5.51 13.68 -2.58
CA LEU A 11 -6.96 13.62 -2.70
C LEU A 11 -7.40 13.09 -4.07
N LYS A 12 -6.74 13.52 -5.14
CA LYS A 12 -6.96 12.99 -6.51
C LYS A 12 -6.65 11.50 -6.61
N ALA A 13 -5.60 11.02 -5.96
CA ALA A 13 -5.24 9.59 -5.94
C ALA A 13 -6.20 8.76 -5.09
N CYS A 14 -6.61 9.23 -3.90
CA CYS A 14 -7.61 8.55 -3.07
C CYS A 14 -8.96 8.41 -3.78
N ALA A 15 -9.43 9.47 -4.45
CA ALA A 15 -10.69 9.48 -5.17
C ALA A 15 -10.73 8.46 -6.33
N SER A 16 -9.58 8.19 -6.97
CA SER A 16 -9.49 7.19 -8.04
C SER A 16 -9.27 5.77 -7.54
N MET A 17 -8.73 5.58 -6.32
CA MET A 17 -8.51 4.25 -5.73
C MET A 17 -9.79 3.52 -5.39
N VAL A 18 -10.83 4.23 -4.93
CA VAL A 18 -12.12 3.62 -4.61
C VAL A 18 -13.28 4.61 -4.84
N PRO A 19 -13.98 4.54 -5.98
CA PRO A 19 -15.13 5.40 -6.26
C PRO A 19 -16.20 5.25 -5.14
N GLY A 20 -16.47 6.33 -4.41
CA GLY A 20 -17.48 6.38 -3.35
C GLY A 20 -17.07 5.86 -1.97
N ALA A 21 -15.81 5.44 -1.74
CA ALA A 21 -15.41 4.88 -0.43
C ALA A 21 -15.18 5.91 0.67
N PHE A 22 -14.96 7.18 0.30
CA PHE A 22 -14.91 8.26 1.26
C PHE A 22 -16.30 8.91 1.32
N GLN A 23 -17.23 8.27 2.03
CA GLN A 23 -18.13 9.10 2.83
C GLN A 23 -17.23 9.70 3.91
N VAL A 24 -16.85 10.96 3.70
CA VAL A 24 -16.01 11.72 4.62
C VAL A 24 -16.72 11.69 5.97
N VAL A 25 -16.25 10.83 6.87
CA VAL A 25 -16.62 10.92 8.28
C VAL A 25 -16.04 12.25 8.74
N GLU A 26 -16.90 13.15 9.22
CA GLU A 26 -16.62 14.58 9.42
C GLU A 26 -15.49 14.87 10.42
N CYS A 27 -14.89 13.87 11.07
CA CYS A 27 -13.66 14.01 11.85
C CYS A 27 -12.64 12.90 11.54
N PHE A 28 -11.86 13.08 10.48
CA PHE A 28 -10.57 12.39 10.38
C PHE A 28 -9.62 12.94 11.45
N PRO A 29 -8.94 12.11 12.25
CA PRO A 29 -7.84 12.59 13.10
C PRO A 29 -6.83 13.35 12.22
N PRO A 30 -6.41 14.57 12.57
CA PRO A 30 -5.49 15.36 11.75
C PRO A 30 -4.20 14.62 11.39
N GLN A 31 -3.75 13.72 12.26
CA GLN A 31 -2.58 12.87 12.07
C GLN A 31 -2.79 11.88 10.91
N LEU A 32 -3.99 11.32 10.77
CA LEU A 32 -4.30 10.36 9.72
C LEU A 32 -4.28 11.00 8.32
N GLU A 33 -4.74 12.25 8.19
CA GLU A 33 -4.61 12.97 6.92
C GLU A 33 -3.13 13.09 6.54
N GLN A 34 -2.28 13.56 7.45
CA GLN A 34 -0.84 13.70 7.21
C GLN A 34 -0.17 12.36 6.86
N GLU A 35 -0.51 11.28 7.55
CA GLU A 35 -0.01 9.92 7.28
C GLU A 35 -0.40 9.44 5.88
N LEU A 36 -1.65 9.66 5.48
CA LEU A 36 -2.12 9.32 4.14
C LEU A 36 -1.39 10.15 3.07
N LEU A 37 -1.17 11.45 3.30
CA LEU A 37 -0.41 12.31 2.40
C LEU A 37 1.03 11.81 2.21
N LEU A 38 1.69 11.40 3.30
CA LEU A 38 3.03 10.83 3.26
C LEU A 38 3.06 9.51 2.48
N ALA A 39 2.13 8.59 2.77
CA ALA A 39 2.02 7.32 2.06
C ALA A 39 1.81 7.52 0.55
N LEU A 40 0.94 8.45 0.18
CA LEU A 40 0.67 8.78 -1.22
C LEU A 40 1.83 9.49 -1.92
N ALA A 41 2.69 10.17 -1.17
CA ALA A 41 3.93 10.74 -1.66
C ALA A 41 5.06 9.70 -1.82
N GLY A 42 4.85 8.47 -1.34
CA GLY A 42 5.87 7.42 -1.33
C GLY A 42 6.90 7.56 -0.21
N GLU A 43 6.57 8.31 0.85
CA GLU A 43 7.44 8.53 2.00
C GLU A 43 7.17 7.46 3.09
N PRO A 44 8.16 7.11 3.92
CA PRO A 44 7.93 6.31 5.13
C PRO A 44 6.90 6.95 6.06
N VAL A 45 6.00 6.13 6.60
CA VAL A 45 4.93 6.57 7.50
C VAL A 45 5.03 5.83 8.83
N CYS A 46 5.12 6.58 9.92
CA CYS A 46 4.85 6.05 11.26
C CYS A 46 3.35 6.16 11.49
N TRP A 47 2.64 5.05 11.32
CA TRP A 47 1.19 5.02 11.47
C TRP A 47 0.82 5.13 12.95
N SER A 48 -0.03 6.10 13.29
CA SER A 48 -0.52 6.32 14.66
C SER A 48 -1.49 5.23 15.16
N TYR A 49 -1.85 4.29 14.30
CA TYR A 49 -2.77 3.19 14.62
C TYR A 49 -2.28 1.85 14.06
N ASP A 50 -2.68 0.79 14.77
CA ASP A 50 -2.42 -0.57 14.35
C ASP A 50 -3.31 -0.96 13.17
N ALA A 51 -2.72 -1.59 12.16
CA ALA A 51 -3.46 -2.11 11.01
C ALA A 51 -4.10 -3.48 11.28
N ALA A 52 -4.50 -3.75 12.53
CA ALA A 52 -5.13 -5.01 12.89
C ALA A 52 -6.31 -5.25 11.93
N PRO A 53 -6.20 -6.21 10.99
CA PRO A 53 -7.19 -6.29 9.94
C PRO A 53 -8.53 -6.70 10.55
N VAL A 54 -9.51 -5.80 10.54
CA VAL A 54 -10.85 -6.10 11.03
C VAL A 54 -11.53 -7.00 9.99
N GLY A 55 -11.74 -8.27 10.36
CA GLY A 55 -12.40 -9.29 9.54
C GLY A 55 -11.44 -10.17 8.74
N GLY A 56 -11.97 -10.80 7.69
CA GLY A 56 -11.25 -11.75 6.84
C GLY A 56 -11.12 -13.16 7.42
N THR A 57 -10.52 -14.07 6.65
CA THR A 57 -10.17 -15.43 7.11
C THR A 57 -8.80 -15.46 7.79
N ASP A 58 -8.47 -16.53 8.51
CA ASP A 58 -7.13 -16.69 9.10
C ASP A 58 -6.01 -16.65 8.05
N PHE A 59 -6.29 -17.13 6.83
CA PHE A 59 -5.35 -17.03 5.74
C PHE A 59 -5.16 -15.56 5.30
N GLN A 60 -6.24 -14.81 5.12
CA GLN A 60 -6.16 -13.39 4.75
C GLN A 60 -5.42 -12.57 5.80
N ARG A 61 -5.73 -12.77 7.09
CA ARG A 61 -5.03 -12.09 8.19
C ARG A 61 -3.53 -12.35 8.18
N ARG A 62 -3.10 -13.59 7.99
CA ARG A 62 -1.67 -13.93 7.87
C ARG A 62 -1.01 -13.26 6.67
N VAL A 63 -1.69 -13.21 5.52
CA VAL A 63 -1.21 -12.49 4.34
C VAL A 63 -1.04 -11.00 4.63
N TRP A 64 -2.05 -10.37 5.26
CA TRP A 64 -2.02 -8.94 5.60
C TRP A 64 -0.93 -8.58 6.62
N GLN A 65 -0.68 -9.44 7.62
CA GLN A 65 0.45 -9.28 8.54
C GLN A 65 1.80 -9.35 7.82
N GLN A 66 1.94 -10.18 6.79
CA GLN A 66 3.19 -10.27 6.02
C GLN A 66 3.33 -9.12 5.01
N LEU A 67 2.21 -8.60 4.49
CA LEU A 67 2.17 -7.41 3.64
C LEU A 67 2.71 -6.17 4.35
N GLU A 68 2.33 -5.97 5.61
CA GLU A 68 2.78 -4.85 6.44
C GLU A 68 4.32 -4.78 6.58
N ARG A 69 5.00 -5.93 6.47
CA ARG A 69 6.46 -6.05 6.58
C ARG A 69 7.22 -5.78 5.28
N VAL A 70 6.54 -5.39 4.21
CA VAL A 70 7.20 -5.01 2.95
C VAL A 70 7.48 -3.52 2.99
N GLU A 71 8.75 -3.14 3.01
CA GLU A 71 9.18 -1.75 3.21
C GLU A 71 8.87 -0.86 2.01
N VAL A 72 8.85 0.46 2.24
CA VAL A 72 8.66 1.47 1.19
C VAL A 72 9.78 1.37 0.15
N GLY A 73 9.41 1.36 -1.13
CA GLY A 73 10.36 1.28 -2.23
C GLY A 73 10.87 -0.14 -2.51
N GLU A 74 10.42 -1.14 -1.75
CA GLU A 74 10.64 -2.55 -2.05
C GLU A 74 9.43 -3.16 -2.74
N THR A 75 9.70 -4.17 -3.57
CA THR A 75 8.66 -5.04 -4.12
C THR A 75 9.02 -6.50 -3.93
N ILE A 76 8.01 -7.32 -3.66
CA ILE A 76 8.16 -8.78 -3.67
C ILE A 76 7.09 -9.42 -4.55
N SER A 77 7.36 -10.63 -5.01
CA SER A 77 6.39 -11.42 -5.78
C SER A 77 5.32 -12.06 -4.90
N TYR A 78 4.17 -12.37 -5.48
CA TYR A 78 3.14 -13.20 -4.82
C TYR A 78 3.68 -14.53 -4.30
N GLY A 79 4.63 -15.15 -5.01
CA GLY A 79 5.28 -16.39 -4.59
C GLY A 79 6.20 -16.19 -3.38
N GLN A 80 6.94 -15.08 -3.33
CA GLN A 80 7.75 -14.72 -2.16
C GLN A 80 6.85 -14.45 -0.94
N LEU A 81 5.74 -13.74 -1.12
CA LEU A 81 4.78 -13.51 -0.03
C LEU A 81 4.13 -14.82 0.44
N ALA A 82 3.78 -15.73 -0.47
CA ALA A 82 3.26 -17.05 -0.11
C ALA A 82 4.23 -17.87 0.74
N ARG A 83 5.54 -17.78 0.45
CA ARG A 83 6.59 -18.39 1.31
C ARG A 83 6.64 -17.74 2.69
N ARG A 84 6.58 -16.40 2.78
CA ARG A 84 6.56 -15.68 4.08
C ARG A 84 5.34 -16.04 4.93
N VAL A 85 4.20 -16.36 4.30
CA VAL A 85 2.96 -16.79 4.96
C VAL A 85 3.00 -18.27 5.40
N GLY A 86 4.02 -19.03 4.95
CA GLY A 86 4.15 -20.46 5.26
C GLY A 86 3.36 -21.39 4.35
N VAL A 87 2.92 -20.90 3.17
CA VAL A 87 2.18 -21.70 2.18
C VAL A 87 2.82 -21.58 0.79
N PRO A 88 4.01 -22.18 0.56
CA PRO A 88 4.66 -22.17 -0.74
C PRO A 88 3.73 -22.66 -1.86
N GLY A 89 3.82 -22.04 -3.04
CA GLY A 89 2.94 -22.37 -4.19
C GLY A 89 1.58 -21.68 -4.20
N ALA A 90 1.15 -21.05 -3.10
CA ALA A 90 -0.16 -20.40 -2.99
C ALA A 90 -0.22 -18.97 -3.57
N ALA A 91 0.57 -18.65 -4.60
CA ALA A 91 0.69 -17.28 -5.15
C ALA A 91 -0.67 -16.67 -5.56
N ARG A 92 -1.54 -17.47 -6.23
CA ARG A 92 -2.88 -17.01 -6.63
C ARG A 92 -3.79 -16.72 -5.42
N ALA A 93 -3.74 -17.57 -4.40
CA ALA A 93 -4.53 -17.39 -3.19
C ALA A 93 -4.08 -16.13 -2.41
N VAL A 94 -2.77 -15.91 -2.32
CA VAL A 94 -2.20 -14.68 -1.77
C VAL A 94 -2.64 -13.47 -2.57
N GLY A 95 -2.61 -13.52 -3.90
CA GLY A 95 -3.11 -12.43 -4.76
C GLY A 95 -4.58 -12.10 -4.52
N SER A 96 -5.43 -13.12 -4.32
CA SER A 96 -6.83 -12.93 -3.92
C SER A 96 -6.95 -12.25 -2.55
N ALA A 97 -6.14 -12.66 -1.57
CA ALA A 97 -6.10 -12.03 -0.25
C ALA A 97 -5.62 -10.57 -0.31
N CYS A 98 -4.62 -10.26 -1.14
CA CYS A 98 -4.18 -8.89 -1.43
C CYS A 98 -5.33 -8.04 -2.01
N GLY A 99 -6.10 -8.58 -2.95
CA GLY A 99 -7.25 -7.89 -3.55
C GLY A 99 -8.42 -7.65 -2.58
N LYS A 100 -8.49 -8.39 -1.46
CA LYS A 100 -9.49 -8.20 -0.39
C LYS A 100 -9.02 -7.24 0.71
N ASN A 101 -7.83 -6.64 0.57
CA ASN A 101 -7.31 -5.67 1.51
C ASN A 101 -8.18 -4.40 1.55
N ARG A 102 -8.66 -4.01 2.73
CA ARG A 102 -9.49 -2.82 2.92
C ARG A 102 -8.69 -1.55 3.23
N LEU A 103 -7.37 -1.68 3.40
CA LEU A 103 -6.45 -0.59 3.80
C LEU A 103 -5.23 -0.51 2.84
N PRO A 104 -5.40 -0.21 1.54
CA PRO A 104 -4.38 -0.36 0.48
C PRO A 104 -3.09 0.48 0.60
N LEU A 105 -3.03 1.45 1.51
CA LEU A 105 -1.84 2.26 1.83
C LEU A 105 -1.14 1.79 3.10
N ARG A 106 -1.92 1.53 4.17
CA ARG A 106 -1.41 1.02 5.45
C ARG A 106 -0.92 -0.42 5.35
N LEU A 107 -1.66 -1.25 4.61
CA LEU A 107 -1.30 -2.59 4.19
C LEU A 107 -0.90 -2.50 2.71
N PRO A 108 0.41 -2.47 2.38
CA PRO A 108 0.88 -2.01 1.08
C PRO A 108 0.76 -3.09 -0.02
N CYS A 109 -0.46 -3.49 -0.37
CA CYS A 109 -0.69 -4.51 -1.40
C CYS A 109 -0.27 -4.09 -2.83
N HIS A 110 0.00 -2.79 -3.04
CA HIS A 110 0.59 -2.29 -4.28
C HIS A 110 2.05 -2.74 -4.46
N ARG A 111 2.79 -3.06 -3.37
CA ARG A 111 4.18 -3.54 -3.40
C ARG A 111 4.33 -5.02 -3.81
N ILE A 112 3.23 -5.75 -3.96
CA ILE A 112 3.25 -7.15 -4.37
C ILE A 112 2.98 -7.28 -5.86
N ILE A 113 3.92 -7.81 -6.62
CA ILE A 113 3.82 -7.91 -8.08
C ILE A 113 3.94 -9.36 -8.56
N SER A 114 3.65 -9.59 -9.84
CA SER A 114 3.96 -10.88 -10.44
C SER A 114 5.48 -11.05 -10.62
N ALA A 115 5.95 -12.29 -10.69
CA ALA A 115 7.39 -12.60 -10.85
C ALA A 115 7.95 -12.15 -12.20
N ASP A 116 7.09 -12.01 -13.21
CA ASP A 116 7.39 -11.47 -14.54
C ASP A 116 7.26 -9.93 -14.62
N GLY A 117 7.04 -9.26 -13.48
CA GLY A 117 6.89 -7.81 -13.39
C GLY A 117 5.49 -7.29 -13.71
N GLN A 118 4.54 -8.15 -14.07
CA GLN A 118 3.17 -7.72 -14.37
C GLN A 118 2.41 -7.25 -13.12
N LEU A 119 1.57 -6.23 -13.28
CA LEU A 119 0.74 -5.67 -12.23
C LEU A 119 -0.62 -6.39 -12.17
N GLY A 120 -1.00 -6.84 -10.97
CA GLY A 120 -2.28 -7.47 -10.70
C GLY A 120 -2.57 -7.49 -9.20
N GLY A 121 -3.67 -8.14 -8.78
CA GLY A 121 -4.00 -8.44 -7.38
C GLY A 121 -4.07 -7.23 -6.44
N PHE A 122 -4.34 -6.04 -6.98
CA PHE A 122 -4.53 -4.80 -6.24
C PHE A 122 -6.01 -4.54 -6.03
N THR A 123 -6.38 -4.01 -4.86
CA THR A 123 -7.78 -3.70 -4.54
C THR A 123 -8.31 -2.49 -5.31
N GLY A 124 -7.43 -1.55 -5.70
CA GLY A 124 -7.80 -0.37 -6.49
C GLY A 124 -7.43 -0.47 -7.97
N ASP A 125 -7.41 0.69 -8.65
CA ASP A 125 -6.97 0.80 -10.05
C ASP A 125 -5.46 0.48 -10.20
N LEU A 126 -5.11 -0.33 -11.21
CA LEU A 126 -3.73 -0.68 -11.54
C LEU A 126 -2.88 0.54 -11.90
N LYS A 127 -3.48 1.61 -12.45
CA LYS A 127 -2.79 2.89 -12.68
C LYS A 127 -2.34 3.53 -11.37
N VAL A 128 -3.16 3.44 -10.32
CA VAL A 128 -2.76 3.94 -9.00
C VAL A 128 -1.67 3.08 -8.40
N LYS A 129 -1.74 1.76 -8.55
CA LYS A 129 -0.65 0.86 -8.15
C LYS A 129 0.68 1.23 -8.81
N ALA A 130 0.68 1.45 -10.12
CA ALA A 130 1.87 1.88 -10.86
C ALA A 130 2.41 3.22 -10.31
N LEU A 131 1.53 4.22 -10.14
CA LEU A 131 1.90 5.53 -9.62
C LEU A 131 2.50 5.48 -8.21
N LEU A 132 1.95 4.64 -7.32
CA LEU A 132 2.49 4.46 -5.97
C LEU A 132 3.90 3.87 -6.01
N LEU A 133 4.10 2.82 -6.81
CA LEU A 133 5.42 2.20 -7.00
C LEU A 133 6.45 3.19 -7.55
N GLU A 134 6.08 4.00 -8.55
CA GLU A 134 6.94 5.03 -9.12
C GLU A 134 7.36 6.08 -8.07
N ARG A 135 6.43 6.52 -7.23
CA ARG A 135 6.71 7.51 -6.16
C ARG A 135 7.64 6.95 -5.10
N GLU A 136 7.39 5.73 -4.64
CA GLU A 136 8.26 5.07 -3.67
C GLU A 136 9.67 4.83 -4.24
N ALA A 137 9.78 4.45 -5.50
CA ALA A 137 11.07 4.31 -6.17
C ALA A 137 11.82 5.64 -6.26
N ALA A 138 11.13 6.73 -6.63
CA ALA A 138 11.73 8.07 -6.69
C ALA A 138 12.19 8.56 -5.30
N ALA A 139 11.37 8.38 -4.27
CA ALA A 139 11.72 8.75 -2.89
C ALA A 139 12.92 7.94 -2.37
N SER A 140 12.97 6.63 -2.66
CA SER A 140 14.11 5.76 -2.29
C SER A 140 15.42 6.21 -2.94
N VAL A 141 15.39 6.64 -4.21
CA VAL A 141 16.57 7.16 -4.92
C VAL A 141 17.04 8.48 -4.30
N VAL A 142 16.12 9.37 -3.90
CA VAL A 142 16.48 10.64 -3.24
C VAL A 142 17.09 10.39 -1.86
N ALA A 143 16.50 9.51 -1.06
CA ALA A 143 17.01 9.16 0.27
C ALA A 143 18.45 8.61 0.21
N LYS A 144 18.78 7.81 -0.81
CA LYS A 144 20.13 7.26 -1.03
C LYS A 144 21.17 8.27 -1.54
N ARG A 145 20.74 9.43 -2.03
CA ARG A 145 21.63 10.48 -2.61
C ARG A 145 21.96 11.61 -1.63
N LEU A 146 21.29 11.70 -0.50
CA LEU A 146 21.62 12.68 0.54
C LEU A 146 22.90 12.23 1.28
N PRO A 147 23.93 13.09 1.39
CA PRO A 147 25.11 12.76 2.20
C PRO A 147 24.69 12.70 3.68
N THR A 148 25.09 11.61 4.35
CA THR A 148 24.97 11.40 5.81
C THR A 148 25.88 12.33 6.58
#